data_AF-A0A2A3LWE6-F1
#
_entry.id   AF-A0A2A3LWE6-F1
#
_cell.length_a   1.000
_cell.length_b   1.000
_cell.length_c   1.000
_cell.angle_alpha   90.00
_cell.angle_beta   90.00
_cell.angle_gamma   90.00
#
_symmetry.space_group_name_H-M   'P 1'
#
loop_
_entity.id
_entity.type
_entity.pdbx_description
1 polymer ?
#
loop_
_entity_poly.entity_id
_entity_poly.type
_entity_poly.pdbx_seq_one_letter_code
_entity_poly.pdbx_strand_id
1 'polypeptide(L)'
;MSDFLAFLMAVTAFILYFAPTFVAAKRKHPNGTPIALLNIFLGWTFVGWLVALIWSASAIKTEVPTHPATESKPSNRYGELERLAALKEKGHISEAEFNREKSKLLGS
;
A
#
# COMPACT_ATOMS: atom_id res chain seq x y z
N MET A 1 10.82 47.82 -17.21
CA MET A 1 10.51 47.54 -15.79
C MET A 1 9.31 46.62 -15.65
N SER A 2 8.23 46.84 -16.41
CA SER A 2 7.09 45.93 -16.56
C SER A 2 7.49 44.49 -16.94
N ASP A 3 8.36 44.33 -17.93
CA ASP A 3 8.66 43.02 -18.50
C ASP A 3 9.45 42.13 -17.53
N PHE A 4 10.33 42.76 -16.73
CA PHE A 4 11.04 42.09 -15.64
C PHE A 4 10.10 41.60 -14.55
N LEU A 5 9.14 42.44 -14.15
CA LEU A 5 8.12 42.07 -13.17
C LEU A 5 7.22 40.94 -13.68
N ALA A 6 6.82 41.00 -14.96
CA ALA A 6 6.05 39.95 -15.61
C ALA A 6 6.81 38.62 -15.68
N PHE A 7 8.10 38.66 -16.02
CA PHE A 7 8.97 37.48 -16.02
C PHE A 7 9.07 36.86 -14.62
N LEU A 8 9.33 37.69 -13.60
CA LEU A 8 9.40 37.21 -12.22
C LEU A 8 8.10 36.54 -11.78
N MET A 9 6.96 37.18 -12.07
CA MET A 9 5.63 36.64 -11.75
C MET A 9 5.36 35.31 -12.48
N ALA A 10 5.74 35.19 -13.75
CA ALA A 10 5.60 33.97 -14.53
C ALA A 10 6.44 32.82 -13.95
N VAL A 11 7.70 33.09 -13.57
CA VAL A 11 8.57 32.10 -12.93
C VAL A 11 7.99 31.66 -11.59
N THR A 12 7.52 32.59 -10.75
CA THR A 12 6.89 32.27 -9.46
C THR A 12 5.63 31.41 -9.66
N ALA A 13 4.76 31.78 -10.61
CA ALA A 13 3.55 31.01 -10.91
C ALA A 13 3.88 29.60 -11.40
N PHE A 14 4.90 29.46 -12.25
CA PHE A 14 5.37 28.15 -12.74
C PHE A 14 5.84 27.26 -11.58
N ILE A 15 6.65 27.79 -10.66
CA ILE A 15 7.13 27.03 -9.49
C ILE A 15 5.97 26.59 -8.60
N LEU A 16 5.00 27.47 -8.34
CA LEU A 16 3.81 27.16 -7.54
C LEU A 16 2.93 26.10 -8.20
N TYR A 17 2.76 26.20 -9.52
CA TYR A 17 2.00 25.23 -10.29
C TYR A 17 2.60 23.82 -10.19
N PHE A 18 3.93 23.71 -10.26
CA PHE A 18 4.62 22.42 -10.15
C PHE A 18 4.94 22.00 -8.71
N ALA A 19 4.49 22.75 -7.69
CA ALA A 19 4.74 22.42 -6.29
C ALA A 19 4.33 20.98 -5.91
N PRO A 20 3.16 20.44 -6.29
CA PRO A 20 2.78 19.06 -5.97
C PRO A 20 3.75 18.03 -6.55
N THR A 21 4.16 18.25 -7.81
CA THR A 21 5.13 17.40 -8.50
C THR A 21 6.50 17.44 -7.83
N PHE A 22 6.98 18.62 -7.43
CA PHE A 22 8.23 18.77 -6.70
C PHE A 22 8.20 18.10 -5.33
N VAL A 23 7.09 18.22 -4.59
CA VAL A 23 6.92 17.56 -3.28
C VAL A 23 6.96 16.05 -3.44
N ALA A 24 6.23 15.50 -4.42
CA ALA A 24 6.24 14.07 -4.70
C ALA A 24 7.64 13.56 -5.10
N ALA A 25 8.35 14.29 -5.96
CA ALA A 25 9.71 13.96 -6.40
C ALA A 25 10.72 14.00 -5.25
N LYS A 26 10.71 15.06 -4.43
CA LYS A 26 11.61 15.21 -3.27
C LYS A 26 11.40 14.10 -2.24
N ARG A 27 10.17 13.64 -2.07
CA ARG A 27 9.82 12.55 -1.14
C ARG A 27 10.01 11.15 -1.74
N LYS A 28 10.44 11.04 -3.01
CA LYS A 28 10.47 9.77 -3.76
C LYS A 28 9.15 9.00 -3.62
N HIS A 29 8.03 9.74 -3.70
CA HIS A 29 6.70 9.18 -3.48
C HIS A 29 6.44 8.10 -4.54
N PRO A 30 5.98 6.88 -4.17
CA PRO A 30 5.78 5.78 -5.12
C PRO A 30 4.75 6.14 -6.20
N ASN A 31 3.76 6.97 -5.84
CA ASN A 31 2.79 7.52 -6.78
C ASN A 31 3.25 8.82 -7.46
N GLY A 32 4.55 9.08 -7.55
CA GLY A 32 5.09 10.31 -8.13
C GLY A 32 4.64 10.56 -9.55
N THR A 33 4.66 9.54 -10.42
CA THR A 33 4.19 9.64 -11.80
C THR A 33 2.70 9.96 -11.89
N PRO A 34 1.78 9.24 -11.20
CA PRO A 34 0.38 9.62 -11.13
C PRO A 34 0.14 11.06 -10.63
N ILE A 35 0.85 11.50 -9.60
CA ILE A 35 0.74 12.87 -9.08
C ILE A 35 1.16 13.89 -10.14
N ALA A 36 2.26 13.63 -10.85
CA ALA A 36 2.74 14.50 -11.93
C ALA A 36 1.74 14.58 -13.09
N LEU A 37 1.16 13.44 -13.51
CA LEU A 37 0.14 13.41 -14.56
C LEU A 37 -1.12 14.17 -14.12
N LEU A 38 -1.58 13.96 -12.89
CA LEU A 38 -2.74 14.68 -12.34
C LEU A 38 -2.48 16.19 -12.32
N ASN A 39 -1.28 16.63 -11.92
CA ASN A 39 -0.91 18.03 -11.93
C ASN A 39 -0.82 18.62 -13.36
N ILE A 40 -0.38 17.85 -14.35
CA ILE A 40 -0.30 18.34 -15.74
C ILE A 40 -1.70 18.45 -16.36
N PHE A 41 -2.53 17.41 -16.23
CA PHE A 41 -3.83 17.36 -16.89
C PHE A 41 -4.95 18.08 -16.14
N LEU A 42 -4.89 18.13 -14.81
CA LEU A 42 -5.94 18.71 -13.96
C LEU A 42 -5.42 19.85 -13.05
N GLY A 43 -4.12 20.17 -13.04
CA GLY A 43 -3.58 21.25 -12.18
C GLY A 43 -4.04 22.65 -12.57
N TRP A 44 -4.53 22.84 -13.80
CA TRP A 44 -5.22 24.06 -14.22
C TRP A 44 -6.56 24.27 -13.50
N THR A 45 -7.10 23.21 -12.89
CA THR A 45 -8.24 23.31 -11.99
C THR A 45 -7.74 23.44 -10.55
N PHE A 46 -8.32 24.37 -9.77
CA PHE A 46 -7.96 24.53 -8.36
C PHE A 46 -8.13 23.21 -7.57
N VAL A 47 -9.19 22.45 -7.88
CA VAL A 47 -9.47 21.16 -7.24
C VAL A 47 -8.40 20.12 -7.61
N GLY A 48 -8.05 19.98 -8.88
CA GLY A 48 -7.03 19.03 -9.32
C GLY A 48 -5.65 19.35 -8.73
N TRP A 49 -5.28 20.63 -8.70
CA TRP A 49 -4.05 21.07 -8.04
C TRP A 49 -4.05 20.73 -6.53
N LEU A 50 -5.17 20.97 -5.83
CA LEU A 50 -5.30 20.66 -4.41
C LEU A 50 -5.22 19.16 -4.13
N VAL A 51 -5.89 18.33 -4.94
CA VAL A 51 -5.82 16.86 -4.85
C VAL A 51 -4.39 16.39 -5.08
N ALA A 52 -3.69 16.91 -6.11
CA ALA A 52 -2.29 16.59 -6.34
C ALA A 52 -1.42 16.95 -5.14
N LEU A 53 -1.65 18.12 -4.53
CA LEU A 53 -0.88 18.60 -3.38
C LEU A 53 -1.09 17.70 -2.17
N ILE A 54 -2.34 17.40 -1.81
CA ILE A 54 -2.69 16.50 -0.70
C ILE A 54 -2.08 15.12 -0.94
N TRP A 55 -2.18 14.61 -2.18
CA TRP A 55 -1.63 13.31 -2.52
C TRP A 55 -0.10 13.28 -2.44
N SER A 56 0.58 14.33 -2.89
CA SER A 56 2.03 14.48 -2.77
C SER A 56 2.53 14.50 -1.32
N ALA A 57 1.70 15.02 -0.42
CA ALA A 57 1.97 15.09 1.01
C ALA A 57 1.50 13.83 1.78
N SER A 58 0.79 12.91 1.14
CA SER A 58 0.21 11.73 1.80
C SER A 58 1.28 10.75 2.32
N ALA A 59 0.88 9.87 3.24
CA ALA A 59 1.77 8.85 3.77
C ALA A 59 2.22 7.90 2.65
N ILE A 60 3.53 7.71 2.53
CA ILE A 60 4.10 6.70 1.65
C ILE A 60 3.84 5.37 2.33
N LYS A 61 3.04 4.52 1.69
CA LYS A 61 2.96 3.12 2.09
C LYS A 61 4.29 2.50 1.74
N THR A 62 5.21 2.49 2.70
CA THR A 62 6.30 1.55 2.68
C THR A 62 5.63 0.20 2.89
N GLU A 63 5.38 -0.52 1.80
CA GLU A 63 5.39 -1.96 1.88
C GLU A 63 6.79 -2.28 2.39
N VAL A 64 6.93 -2.34 3.72
CA VAL A 64 8.08 -3.01 4.31
C VAL A 64 8.09 -4.33 3.56
N PRO A 65 9.22 -4.74 2.95
CA PRO A 65 9.40 -6.13 2.65
C PRO A 65 9.36 -6.77 4.02
N THR A 66 8.14 -7.07 4.46
CA THR A 66 7.83 -8.13 5.35
C THR A 66 8.40 -9.31 4.60
N HIS A 67 9.70 -9.54 4.79
CA HIS A 67 10.17 -10.90 4.98
C HIS A 67 9.02 -11.57 5.73
N PRO A 68 8.41 -12.60 5.15
CA PRO A 68 7.23 -13.19 5.73
C PRO A 68 7.60 -13.98 6.99
N ALA A 69 8.08 -13.30 8.03
CA ALA A 69 7.81 -13.67 9.42
C ALA A 69 6.34 -13.38 9.78
N THR A 70 5.51 -13.05 8.78
CA THR A 70 4.05 -13.12 8.85
C THR A 70 3.44 -13.65 7.54
N GLU A 71 4.12 -14.55 6.83
CA GLU A 71 3.39 -15.71 6.26
C GLU A 71 3.37 -16.78 7.35
N SER A 72 2.60 -16.51 8.42
CA SER A 72 1.83 -17.61 8.95
C SER A 72 0.99 -18.07 7.78
N LYS A 73 1.34 -19.17 7.14
CA LYS A 73 0.52 -19.93 6.20
C LYS A 73 -0.59 -20.58 7.04
N PRO A 74 -1.76 -19.94 7.29
CA PRO A 74 -2.75 -20.51 8.19
C PRO A 74 -3.67 -21.44 7.39
N SER A 75 -3.76 -21.24 6.06
CA SER A 75 -4.68 -21.97 5.17
C SER A 75 -4.42 -23.46 5.18
N ASN A 76 -3.16 -23.90 5.21
CA ASN A 76 -2.83 -25.32 5.22
C ASN A 76 -3.15 -25.98 6.57
N ARG A 77 -2.80 -25.34 7.69
CA ARG A 77 -3.03 -25.91 9.02
C ARG A 77 -4.52 -26.04 9.33
N TYR A 78 -5.32 -25.01 9.03
CA TYR A 78 -6.77 -25.09 9.22
C TYR A 78 -7.43 -26.12 8.30
N GLY A 79 -7.00 -26.21 7.03
CA GLY A 79 -7.48 -27.25 6.11
C GLY A 79 -7.07 -28.67 6.50
N GLU A 80 -5.90 -28.85 7.12
CA GLU A 80 -5.46 -30.15 7.67
C GLU A 80 -6.28 -30.55 8.89
N LEU A 81 -6.65 -29.60 9.76
CA LEU A 81 -7.56 -29.85 10.90
C LEU A 81 -8.94 -30.33 10.43
N GLU A 82 -9.46 -29.76 9.34
CA GLU A 82 -10.75 -30.16 8.77
C GLU A 82 -10.70 -31.58 8.17
N ARG A 83 -9.62 -31.93 7.47
CA ARG A 83 -9.41 -33.30 6.96
C ARG A 83 -9.28 -34.32 8.07
N LEU A 84 -8.53 -33.99 9.13
CA LEU A 84 -8.40 -34.83 10.32
C LEU A 84 -9.77 -35.01 11.00
N ALA A 85 -10.59 -33.96 11.09
CA ALA A 85 -11.93 -34.04 11.67
C ALA A 85 -12.85 -34.95 10.83
N ALA A 86 -12.80 -34.83 9.51
CA ALA A 86 -13.56 -35.68 8.59
C ALA A 86 -13.13 -37.16 8.66
N LEU A 87 -11.85 -37.45 8.92
CA LEU A 87 -11.35 -38.82 9.11
C LEU A 87 -11.77 -39.42 10.45
N LYS A 88 -11.84 -38.59 11.51
CA LYS A 88 -12.37 -38.98 12.82
C LYS A 88 -13.85 -39.34 12.72
N GLU A 89 -14.64 -38.50 12.07
CA GLU A 89 -16.08 -38.70 11.89
C GLU A 89 -16.39 -39.98 11.09
N LYS A 90 -15.57 -40.29 10.08
CA LYS A 90 -15.66 -41.54 9.30
C LYS A 90 -15.19 -42.79 10.05
N GLY A 91 -14.71 -42.66 11.29
CA GLY A 91 -14.26 -43.80 12.11
C GLY A 91 -12.93 -44.42 11.68
N HIS A 92 -12.16 -43.75 10.80
CA HIS A 92 -10.89 -44.27 10.30
C HIS A 92 -9.69 -43.92 11.19
N ILE A 93 -9.85 -43.00 12.14
CA ILE A 93 -8.84 -42.65 13.15
C ILE A 93 -9.48 -42.59 14.53
N SER A 94 -8.73 -42.98 15.57
CA SER A 94 -9.23 -42.88 16.94
C SER A 94 -9.17 -41.44 17.46
N GLU A 95 -10.02 -41.12 18.44
CA GLU A 95 -10.04 -39.79 19.07
C GLU A 95 -8.70 -39.43 19.73
N ALA A 96 -7.95 -40.43 20.22
CA ALA A 96 -6.63 -40.24 20.81
C ALA A 96 -5.57 -39.84 19.78
N GLU A 97 -5.64 -40.37 18.55
CA GLU A 97 -4.71 -40.03 17.47
C GLU A 97 -5.02 -38.65 16.87
N PHE A 98 -6.31 -38.32 16.71
CA PHE A 98 -6.74 -37.00 16.29
C PHE A 98 -6.20 -35.90 17.23
N ASN A 99 -6.27 -36.12 18.54
CA ASN A 99 -5.82 -35.13 19.52
C ASN A 99 -4.30 -34.91 19.51
N ARG A 100 -3.51 -35.96 19.20
CA ARG A 100 -2.05 -35.86 19.03
C ARG A 100 -1.65 -35.04 17.80
N GLU A 101 -2.35 -35.21 16.68
CA GLU A 101 -2.01 -34.49 15.45
C GLU A 101 -2.48 -33.03 15.52
N LYS A 102 -3.62 -32.77 16.18
CA LYS A 102 -4.11 -31.42 16.44
C LYS A 102 -3.15 -30.57 17.30
N SER A 103 -2.56 -31.13 18.35
CA SER A 103 -1.61 -30.40 19.21
C SER A 103 -0.32 -30.07 18.45
N LYS A 104 0.19 -31.01 17.65
CA LYS A 104 1.35 -30.82 16.78
C LYS A 104 1.16 -29.72 15.74
N LEU A 105 -0.05 -29.59 15.18
CA LEU A 105 -0.40 -28.55 14.21
C LEU A 105 -0.60 -27.16 14.84
N LEU A 106 -1.10 -27.10 16.08
CA LEU A 106 -1.36 -25.85 16.80
C LEU A 106 -0.16 -25.36 17.62
N GLY A 107 0.91 -26.15 17.74
CA GLY A 107 2.16 -25.73 18.38
C GLY A 107 2.01 -25.44 19.88
N SER A 108 1.12 -26.17 20.55
CA SER A 108 0.91 -26.12 22.01
C SER A 108 1.23 -27.45 22.67
#